data_AF-D2B7X3-F1
#
_entry.id   AF-D2B7X3-F1
#
_cell.length_a   1.000
_cell.length_b   1.000
_cell.length_c   1.000
_cell.angle_alpha   90.00
_cell.angle_beta   90.00
_cell.angle_gamma   90.00
#
_symmetry.space_group_name_H-M   'P 1'
#
loop_
_entity.id
_entity.type
_entity.pdbx_description
1 polymer ?
#
loop_
_entity_poly.entity_id
_entity_poly.type
_entity_poly.pdbx_seq_one_letter_code
_entity_poly.pdbx_strand_id
1 'polypeptide(L)'
;MMMTTCDEVRMSLGAYVLGALEPEECVFVEAHLAECAGCRAEFEELTGVATFLGRVSEEDVAQVGSPPQAVLDRLLSARVKRRRMTRVLLSLAASVLLVGLGGTLWSATQSTRSAQDAAPVSAPRPSLAETVTPYSAKERAAPSAQPDGDARLMLEDAAERTAKGSEGSVRATVTASAGEKATTLRVMLTGVAKGTRCRLDVVGVDGVRETAGNWIVDRAAYDSSGAFTGTTTIPPSGISKFEIVTAGGRMLVTATFH
;
A
#
# COMPACT_ATOMS: atom_id res chain seq x y z
N MET A 1 22.73 -36.61 -8.02
CA MET A 1 22.89 -36.65 -6.56
C MET A 1 23.13 -35.21 -6.13
N MET A 2 22.06 -34.52 -5.75
CA MET A 2 22.10 -33.09 -5.44
C MET A 2 22.66 -32.98 -4.03
N MET A 3 23.85 -32.39 -3.86
CA MET A 3 24.46 -32.19 -2.54
C MET A 3 23.75 -31.03 -1.87
N THR A 4 22.82 -31.32 -0.94
CA THR A 4 22.18 -30.30 -0.10
C THR A 4 23.24 -29.65 0.77
N THR A 5 23.34 -28.33 0.69
CA THR A 5 24.36 -27.59 1.44
C THR A 5 23.90 -27.34 2.87
N CYS A 6 24.85 -27.15 3.80
CA CYS A 6 24.49 -26.82 5.18
C CYS A 6 23.71 -25.51 5.28
N ASP A 7 23.98 -24.52 4.43
CA ASP A 7 23.29 -23.22 4.45
C ASP A 7 21.80 -23.37 4.10
N GLU A 8 21.51 -24.13 3.04
CA GLU A 8 20.15 -24.45 2.60
C GLU A 8 19.37 -25.20 3.67
N VAL A 9 19.98 -26.22 4.28
CA VAL A 9 19.33 -26.99 5.36
C VAL A 9 19.07 -26.11 6.57
N ARG A 10 20.02 -25.25 6.98
CA ARG A 10 19.86 -24.33 8.11
C ARG A 10 18.68 -23.38 7.92
N MET A 11 18.47 -22.86 6.72
CA MET A 11 17.32 -22.01 6.41
C MET A 11 15.99 -22.78 6.54
N SER A 12 15.98 -24.06 6.19
CA SER A 12 14.79 -24.92 6.25
C SER A 12 14.50 -25.51 7.64
N LEU A 13 15.46 -25.52 8.58
CA LEU A 13 15.28 -26.12 9.91
C LEU A 13 14.10 -25.53 10.69
N GLY A 14 13.86 -24.21 10.59
CA GLY A 14 12.74 -23.56 11.27
C GLY A 14 11.38 -24.07 10.78
N ALA A 15 11.21 -24.18 9.46
CA ALA A 15 10.00 -24.71 8.86
C ALA A 15 9.85 -26.22 9.13
N TYR A 16 10.95 -26.98 9.11
CA TYR A 16 10.96 -28.40 9.46
C TYR A 16 10.48 -28.66 10.90
N VAL A 17 11.03 -27.94 11.88
CA VAL A 17 10.64 -28.07 13.30
C VAL A 17 9.16 -27.70 13.53
N LEU A 18 8.64 -26.71 12.79
CA LEU A 18 7.24 -26.29 12.87
C LEU A 18 6.29 -27.16 12.03
N GLY A 19 6.80 -28.17 11.32
CA GLY A 19 6.00 -29.04 10.45
C GLY A 19 5.42 -28.32 9.23
N ALA A 20 6.06 -27.24 8.79
CA ALA A 20 5.62 -26.37 7.68
C ALA A 20 6.38 -26.63 6.37
N LEU A 21 7.10 -27.75 6.29
CA LEU A 21 7.89 -28.15 5.13
C LEU A 21 7.14 -29.22 4.32
N GLU A 22 7.31 -29.22 3.00
CA GLU A 22 6.67 -30.23 2.14
C GLU A 22 7.34 -31.62 2.34
N PRO A 23 6.61 -32.73 2.10
CA PRO A 23 7.12 -34.08 2.36
C PRO A 23 8.41 -34.40 1.61
N GLU A 24 8.55 -33.96 0.36
CA GLU A 24 9.79 -34.11 -0.42
C GLU A 24 10.98 -33.35 0.18
N GLU A 25 10.76 -32.17 0.74
CA GLU A 25 11.78 -31.33 1.35
C GLU A 25 12.28 -31.91 2.68
N CYS A 26 11.38 -32.52 3.45
CA CYS A 26 11.71 -33.25 4.69
C CYS A 26 12.75 -34.34 4.45
N VAL A 27 12.64 -35.10 3.36
CA VAL A 27 13.58 -36.19 3.04
C VAL A 27 15.00 -35.65 2.85
N PHE A 28 15.16 -34.47 2.24
CA PHE A 28 16.48 -33.85 2.05
C PHE A 28 17.08 -33.35 3.35
N VAL A 29 16.25 -32.73 4.21
CA VAL A 29 16.67 -32.26 5.54
C VAL A 29 17.09 -33.43 6.42
N GLU A 30 16.28 -34.49 6.47
CA GLU A 30 16.55 -35.69 7.27
C GLU A 30 17.84 -36.41 6.81
N ALA A 31 18.02 -36.56 5.50
CA ALA A 31 19.24 -37.13 4.94
C ALA A 31 20.49 -36.32 5.37
N HIS A 32 20.42 -34.99 5.33
CA HIS A 32 21.53 -34.14 5.76
C HIS A 32 21.75 -34.19 7.29
N LEU A 33 20.68 -34.21 8.08
CA LEU A 33 20.76 -34.34 9.54
C LEU A 33 21.35 -35.68 9.97
N ALA A 34 21.24 -36.74 9.17
CA ALA A 34 21.92 -38.02 9.45
C ALA A 34 23.46 -37.90 9.36
N GLU A 35 23.96 -37.00 8.50
CA GLU A 35 25.38 -36.91 8.16
C GLU A 35 26.09 -35.71 8.82
N CYS A 36 25.37 -34.63 9.15
CA CYS A 36 25.95 -33.38 9.64
C CYS A 36 25.66 -33.12 11.14
N ALA A 37 26.70 -33.18 11.98
CA ALA A 37 26.57 -32.90 13.40
C ALA A 37 26.25 -31.42 13.72
N GLY A 38 26.72 -30.49 12.89
CA GLY A 38 26.45 -29.05 13.07
C GLY A 38 24.97 -28.70 12.90
N CYS A 39 24.35 -29.21 11.83
CA CYS A 39 22.93 -29.01 11.57
C CYS A 39 22.04 -29.72 12.62
N ARG A 40 22.48 -30.88 13.16
CA ARG A 40 21.77 -31.52 14.30
C ARG A 40 21.78 -30.67 15.56
N ALA A 41 22.92 -30.09 15.93
CA ALA A 41 23.00 -29.24 17.12
C ALA A 41 22.07 -28.02 17.01
N GLU A 42 21.97 -27.43 15.83
CA GLU A 42 21.06 -26.30 15.58
C GLU A 42 19.59 -26.72 15.57
N PHE A 43 19.27 -27.89 15.03
CA PHE A 43 17.94 -28.47 15.12
C PHE A 43 17.50 -28.69 16.58
N GLU A 44 18.40 -29.17 17.45
CA GLU A 44 18.12 -29.33 18.88
C GLU A 44 17.86 -27.98 19.57
N GLU A 45 18.64 -26.94 19.25
CA GLU A 45 18.43 -25.58 19.76
C GLU A 45 17.05 -25.03 19.36
N LEU A 46 16.68 -25.17 18.08
CA LEU A 46 15.40 -24.72 17.54
C LEU A 46 14.21 -25.51 18.10
N THR A 47 14.36 -26.81 18.29
CA THR A 47 13.33 -27.66 18.90
C THR A 47 13.01 -27.17 20.31
N GLY A 48 14.03 -26.75 21.08
CA GLY A 48 13.85 -26.11 22.38
C GLY A 48 12.90 -24.91 22.31
N VAL A 49 13.09 -24.00 21.35
CA VAL A 49 12.21 -22.82 21.17
C VAL A 49 10.82 -23.22 20.68
N ALA A 50 10.72 -24.14 19.73
CA ALA A 50 9.44 -24.57 19.17
C ALA A 50 8.51 -25.21 20.20
N THR A 51 9.06 -25.90 21.21
CA THR A 51 8.23 -26.42 22.32
C THR A 51 7.51 -25.31 23.10
N PHE A 52 8.08 -24.11 23.21
CA PHE A 52 7.41 -22.97 23.83
C PHE A 52 6.29 -22.43 22.94
N LEU A 53 6.51 -22.38 21.62
CA LEU A 53 5.48 -21.96 20.66
C LEU A 53 4.28 -22.91 20.66
N GLY A 54 4.52 -24.22 20.86
CA GLY A 54 3.45 -25.22 21.00
C GLY A 54 2.55 -25.04 22.23
N ARG A 55 2.90 -24.14 23.17
CA ARG A 55 2.05 -23.81 24.32
C ARG A 55 1.03 -22.70 24.03
N VAL A 56 1.17 -22.02 22.90
CA VAL A 56 0.27 -20.95 22.49
C VAL A 56 -0.96 -21.59 21.85
N SER A 57 -2.14 -21.29 22.39
CA SER A 57 -3.41 -21.75 21.83
C SER A 57 -3.87 -20.86 20.67
N GLU A 58 -4.78 -21.37 19.83
CA GLU A 58 -5.41 -20.57 18.78
C GLU A 58 -6.17 -19.36 19.37
N GLU A 59 -6.74 -19.53 20.57
CA GLU A 59 -7.44 -18.47 21.32
C GLU A 59 -6.47 -17.34 21.73
N ASP A 60 -5.27 -17.68 22.19
CA ASP A 60 -4.23 -16.71 22.52
C ASP A 60 -3.82 -15.87 21.29
N VAL A 61 -3.70 -16.53 20.12
CA VAL A 61 -3.38 -15.85 18.86
C VAL A 61 -4.53 -14.93 18.42
N ALA A 62 -5.77 -15.40 18.51
CA ALA A 62 -6.96 -14.62 18.15
C ALA A 62 -7.14 -13.37 19.04
N GLN A 63 -6.78 -13.48 20.32
CA GLN A 63 -6.85 -12.38 21.27
C GLN A 63 -5.81 -11.28 20.99
N VAL A 64 -4.60 -11.64 20.56
CA VAL A 64 -3.56 -10.66 20.16
C VAL A 64 -3.85 -10.06 18.78
N GLY A 65 -4.38 -10.86 17.85
CA GLY A 65 -4.66 -10.42 16.47
C GLY A 65 -5.91 -9.55 16.33
N SER A 66 -6.83 -9.59 17.30
CA SER A 66 -8.06 -8.78 17.25
C SER A 66 -7.83 -7.39 17.85
N PRO A 67 -8.17 -6.30 17.14
CA PRO A 67 -8.17 -4.97 17.74
C PRO A 67 -9.15 -4.93 18.93
N PRO A 68 -8.86 -4.14 19.99
CA PRO A 68 -9.75 -4.07 21.15
C PRO A 68 -11.18 -3.73 20.73
N GLN A 69 -12.17 -4.51 21.20
CA GLN A 69 -13.60 -4.36 20.86
C GLN A 69 -14.08 -2.91 21.05
N ALA A 70 -13.58 -2.23 22.09
CA ALA A 70 -13.88 -0.81 22.35
C ALA A 70 -13.49 0.14 21.19
N VAL A 71 -12.41 -0.16 20.46
CA VAL A 71 -11.98 0.63 19.29
C VAL A 71 -12.92 0.37 18.11
N LEU A 72 -13.28 -0.89 17.87
CA LEU A 72 -14.24 -1.26 16.83
C LEU A 72 -15.61 -0.61 17.08
N ASP A 73 -16.11 -0.68 18.31
CA ASP A 73 -17.37 -0.06 18.73
C ASP A 73 -17.34 1.46 18.57
N ARG A 74 -16.21 2.10 18.90
CA ARG A 74 -16.05 3.55 18.71
C ARG A 74 -16.08 3.95 17.24
N LEU A 75 -15.50 3.15 16.35
CA LEU A 75 -15.53 3.40 14.90
C LEU A 75 -16.92 3.19 14.30
N LEU A 76 -17.60 2.10 14.69
CA LEU A 76 -18.95 1.80 14.23
C LEU A 76 -19.95 2.85 14.72
N SER A 77 -19.90 3.22 15.99
CA SER A 77 -20.77 4.24 16.58
C SER A 77 -20.54 5.63 15.98
N ALA A 78 -19.27 6.01 15.72
CA ALA A 78 -18.96 7.28 15.04
C ALA A 78 -19.56 7.32 13.62
N ARG A 79 -19.48 6.21 12.87
CA ARG A 79 -20.05 6.12 11.51
C ARG A 79 -21.58 6.17 11.50
N VAL A 80 -22.23 5.48 12.44
CA VAL A 80 -23.70 5.52 12.60
C VAL A 80 -24.17 6.92 12.99
N LYS A 81 -23.49 7.59 13.94
CA LYS A 81 -23.83 8.95 14.38
C LYS A 81 -23.72 9.95 13.22
N ARG A 82 -22.64 9.90 12.43
CA ARG A 82 -22.46 10.77 11.26
C ARG A 82 -23.58 10.56 10.24
N ARG A 83 -23.90 9.30 9.88
CA ARG A 83 -25.00 8.98 8.95
C ARG A 83 -26.37 9.44 9.44
N ARG A 84 -26.66 9.36 10.74
CA ARG A 84 -27.91 9.87 11.33
C ARG A 84 -27.97 11.39 11.23
N MET A 85 -26.90 12.10 11.61
CA MET A 85 -26.86 13.57 11.54
C MET A 85 -27.00 14.08 10.10
N THR A 86 -26.33 13.46 9.12
CA THR A 86 -26.48 13.86 7.71
C THR A 86 -27.91 13.69 7.22
N ARG A 87 -28.60 12.59 7.60
CA ARG A 87 -30.01 12.39 7.24
C ARG A 87 -30.93 13.43 7.87
N VAL A 88 -30.72 13.77 9.14
CA VAL A 88 -31.50 14.82 9.82
C VAL A 88 -31.29 16.17 9.15
N LEU A 89 -30.05 16.55 8.84
CA LEU A 89 -29.74 17.80 8.15
C LEU A 89 -30.37 17.87 6.74
N LEU A 90 -30.29 16.79 5.97
CA LEU A 90 -30.94 16.71 4.66
C LEU A 90 -32.46 16.81 4.75
N SER A 91 -33.08 16.18 5.76
CA SER A 91 -34.52 16.30 5.98
C SER A 91 -34.94 17.72 6.33
N LEU A 92 -34.19 18.41 7.20
CA LEU A 92 -34.45 19.81 7.54
C LEU A 92 -34.29 20.74 6.33
N ALA A 93 -33.24 20.56 5.52
CA ALA A 93 -33.04 21.33 4.29
C ALA A 93 -34.19 21.12 3.28
N ALA A 94 -34.65 19.88 3.12
CA ALA A 94 -35.81 19.57 2.27
C ALA A 94 -37.10 20.21 2.80
N SER A 95 -37.32 20.23 4.12
CA SER A 95 -38.47 20.92 4.73
C SER A 95 -38.46 22.43 4.46
N VAL A 96 -37.30 23.09 4.56
CA VAL A 96 -37.17 24.54 4.28
C VAL A 96 -37.50 24.86 2.83
N LEU A 97 -37.06 24.02 1.88
CA LEU A 97 -37.38 24.20 0.46
C LEU A 97 -38.89 24.07 0.18
N LEU A 98 -39.57 23.11 0.81
CA LEU A 98 -41.02 22.95 0.66
C LEU A 98 -41.81 24.13 1.23
N VAL A 99 -41.39 24.68 2.39
CA VAL A 99 -42.03 25.87 2.98
C VAL A 99 -41.73 27.13 2.14
N GLY A 100 -40.52 27.26 1.61
CA GLY A 100 -40.13 28.39 0.75
C GLY A 100 -40.87 28.41 -0.59
N LEU A 101 -41.04 27.26 -1.24
CA LEU A 101 -41.80 27.13 -2.49
C LEU A 101 -43.33 27.15 -2.27
N GLY A 102 -43.81 26.65 -1.13
CA GLY A 102 -45.23 26.72 -0.76
C GLY A 102 -45.69 28.13 -0.36
N GLY A 103 -44.81 28.92 0.27
CA GLY A 103 -45.10 30.30 0.68
C GLY A 103 -45.21 31.29 -0.48
N THR A 104 -44.44 31.10 -1.56
CA THR A 104 -44.51 31.98 -2.74
C THR A 104 -45.79 31.76 -3.57
N LEU A 105 -46.32 30.53 -3.59
CA LEU A 105 -47.59 30.22 -4.25
C LEU A 105 -48.81 30.77 -3.50
N TRP A 106 -48.77 30.86 -2.16
CA TRP A 106 -49.89 31.41 -1.38
C TRP A 106 -49.95 32.94 -1.41
N SER A 107 -48.82 33.63 -1.54
CA SER A 107 -48.80 35.10 -1.62
C SER A 107 -49.24 35.63 -3.00
N ALA A 108 -49.12 34.82 -4.06
CA ALA A 108 -49.50 35.21 -5.42
C ALA A 108 -51.01 35.15 -5.70
N THR A 109 -51.79 34.43 -4.88
CA THR A 109 -53.24 34.28 -5.09
C THR A 109 -54.09 35.36 -4.41
N GLN A 110 -53.51 36.20 -3.55
CA GLN A 110 -54.22 37.34 -2.95
C GLN A 110 -54.07 38.66 -3.73
N SER A 111 -53.07 38.79 -4.61
CA SER A 111 -52.70 40.09 -5.19
C SER A 111 -53.30 40.38 -6.59
N THR A 112 -54.07 39.45 -7.18
CA THR A 112 -54.62 39.58 -8.54
C THR A 112 -56.15 39.69 -8.54
N ARG A 113 -56.67 40.68 -7.81
CA ARG A 113 -58.03 41.20 -8.00
C ARG A 113 -58.07 42.66 -8.44
N SER A 114 -57.03 43.15 -9.11
CA SER A 114 -57.04 44.49 -9.70
C SER A 114 -56.26 44.56 -11.01
N ALA A 115 -56.97 45.04 -12.05
CA ALA A 115 -56.50 45.58 -13.33
C ALA A 115 -55.84 44.56 -14.31
N GLN A 116 -56.46 44.11 -15.41
CA GLN A 116 -56.80 44.85 -16.65
C GLN A 116 -55.71 45.88 -17.00
N ASP A 117 -54.89 45.73 -18.06
CA ASP A 117 -55.31 45.86 -19.45
C ASP A 117 -54.18 45.47 -20.44
N ALA A 118 -54.57 45.27 -21.71
CA ALA A 118 -53.79 45.34 -22.96
C ALA A 118 -52.76 44.25 -23.34
N ALA A 119 -53.06 43.60 -24.48
CA ALA A 119 -52.25 42.67 -25.27
C ALA A 119 -51.53 43.41 -26.45
N PRO A 120 -51.06 42.74 -27.53
CA PRO A 120 -49.89 41.87 -27.68
C PRO A 120 -48.98 42.29 -28.89
N VAL A 121 -47.79 41.68 -29.07
CA VAL A 121 -47.13 41.56 -30.39
C VAL A 121 -46.54 40.15 -30.58
N SER A 122 -46.78 39.64 -31.78
CA SER A 122 -46.65 38.27 -32.29
C SER A 122 -45.23 37.68 -32.41
N ALA A 123 -45.11 36.40 -31.99
CA ALA A 123 -44.78 35.14 -32.71
C ALA A 123 -43.96 35.16 -34.04
N PRO A 124 -43.61 34.00 -34.68
CA PRO A 124 -43.45 32.57 -34.28
C PRO A 124 -42.09 31.95 -34.75
N ARG A 125 -41.49 30.88 -34.17
CA ARG A 125 -41.79 29.42 -34.15
C ARG A 125 -41.26 28.62 -35.40
N PRO A 126 -41.17 27.26 -35.38
CA PRO A 126 -39.93 26.49 -35.60
C PRO A 126 -40.09 25.31 -36.62
N SER A 127 -39.15 24.36 -36.57
CA SER A 127 -39.36 22.89 -36.63
C SER A 127 -39.71 22.18 -37.94
N LEU A 128 -38.99 21.09 -38.22
CA LEU A 128 -39.50 19.73 -38.55
C LEU A 128 -38.43 18.74 -37.98
N ALA A 129 -38.69 17.82 -37.03
CA ALA A 129 -39.42 16.53 -37.07
C ALA A 129 -38.98 15.65 -38.27
N GLU A 130 -38.68 14.34 -38.19
CA GLU A 130 -39.37 13.19 -37.56
C GLU A 130 -38.48 11.93 -37.79
N THR A 131 -38.11 11.13 -36.78
CA THR A 131 -38.61 9.78 -36.37
C THR A 131 -38.22 8.54 -37.23
N VAL A 132 -37.93 7.45 -36.49
CA VAL A 132 -38.17 6.00 -36.76
C VAL A 132 -36.92 5.12 -37.01
N THR A 133 -36.53 4.37 -35.97
CA THR A 133 -35.88 3.03 -35.96
C THR A 133 -36.91 1.94 -36.33
N PRO A 134 -36.61 0.70 -36.83
CA PRO A 134 -35.60 -0.24 -36.26
C PRO A 134 -35.01 -1.33 -37.22
N TYR A 135 -33.99 -2.09 -36.79
CA TYR A 135 -33.92 -3.56 -36.98
C TYR A 135 -32.79 -4.17 -36.12
N SER A 136 -33.03 -5.38 -35.64
CA SER A 136 -32.32 -6.07 -34.56
C SER A 136 -31.62 -7.34 -35.07
N ALA A 137 -30.61 -7.78 -34.31
CA ALA A 137 -30.27 -9.17 -33.93
C ALA A 137 -28.86 -9.70 -34.31
N LYS A 138 -28.09 -10.00 -33.24
CA LYS A 138 -27.27 -11.22 -32.96
C LYS A 138 -26.11 -11.59 -33.90
N GLU A 139 -24.93 -12.10 -33.48
CA GLU A 139 -24.34 -12.51 -32.19
C GLU A 139 -22.85 -12.84 -32.40
N ARG A 140 -22.02 -12.66 -31.34
CA ARG A 140 -20.68 -13.25 -31.04
C ARG A 140 -19.49 -13.14 -32.02
N ALA A 141 -18.42 -12.46 -31.55
CA ALA A 141 -17.19 -13.09 -31.03
C ALA A 141 -16.17 -12.02 -30.58
N ALA A 142 -15.52 -12.22 -29.43
CA ALA A 142 -14.28 -11.54 -29.02
C ALA A 142 -13.05 -12.29 -29.61
N PRO A 143 -11.77 -11.86 -29.47
CA PRO A 143 -11.21 -10.67 -28.80
C PRO A 143 -10.07 -9.96 -29.59
N SER A 144 -9.79 -8.69 -29.24
CA SER A 144 -8.44 -8.11 -29.04
C SER A 144 -8.52 -6.59 -29.03
N ALA A 145 -8.72 -5.98 -27.86
CA ALA A 145 -8.68 -4.53 -27.68
C ALA A 145 -7.24 -4.11 -27.35
N GLN A 146 -6.62 -3.40 -28.29
CA GLN A 146 -5.47 -2.54 -28.01
C GLN A 146 -5.93 -1.44 -27.04
N PRO A 147 -5.14 -1.08 -26.01
CA PRO A 147 -5.54 -0.03 -25.10
C PRO A 147 -5.45 1.34 -25.80
N ASP A 148 -6.58 2.04 -25.76
CA ASP A 148 -6.79 3.39 -26.27
C ASP A 148 -5.87 4.41 -25.58
N GLY A 149 -5.51 5.46 -26.35
CA GLY A 149 -4.44 6.43 -26.10
C GLY A 149 -4.59 7.36 -24.90
N ASP A 150 -5.49 7.08 -23.96
CA ASP A 150 -5.77 7.95 -22.81
C ASP A 150 -4.92 7.62 -21.56
N ALA A 151 -4.17 6.51 -21.58
CA ALA A 151 -3.28 6.13 -20.48
C ALA A 151 -1.95 6.91 -20.44
N ARG A 152 -1.66 7.76 -21.44
CA ARG A 152 -0.32 8.38 -21.59
C ARG A 152 -0.09 9.63 -20.73
N LEU A 153 -1.10 10.11 -20.00
CA LEU A 153 -1.03 11.36 -19.23
C LEU A 153 -0.89 11.17 -17.70
N MET A 154 -0.63 9.96 -17.20
CA MET A 154 -0.34 9.70 -15.77
C MET A 154 0.98 8.96 -15.49
N LEU A 155 1.85 8.79 -16.49
CA LEU A 155 3.12 8.05 -16.36
C LEU A 155 4.36 8.95 -16.18
N GLU A 156 4.19 10.27 -16.04
CA GLU A 156 5.34 11.20 -15.97
C GLU A 156 6.01 11.26 -14.58
N ASP A 157 5.38 10.73 -13.53
CA ASP A 157 5.94 10.71 -12.15
C ASP A 157 6.51 9.33 -11.75
N ALA A 158 6.50 8.36 -12.68
CA ALA A 158 6.92 6.98 -12.44
C ALA A 158 8.40 6.70 -12.76
N ALA A 159 9.22 7.75 -12.89
CA ALA A 159 10.64 7.57 -13.17
C ALA A 159 11.34 7.00 -11.93
N GLU A 160 11.96 5.83 -12.10
CA GLU A 160 12.91 5.29 -11.14
C GLU A 160 14.04 6.32 -10.93
N ARG A 161 14.25 6.75 -9.68
CA ARG A 161 15.28 7.74 -9.33
C ARG A 161 16.40 7.09 -8.55
N THR A 162 17.64 7.34 -8.94
CA THR A 162 18.81 6.82 -8.22
C THR A 162 19.55 7.95 -7.53
N ALA A 163 19.72 7.79 -6.22
CA ALA A 163 20.57 8.63 -5.37
C ALA A 163 21.88 7.90 -5.08
N LYS A 164 22.97 8.66 -4.96
CA LYS A 164 24.28 8.13 -4.58
C LYS A 164 24.87 8.97 -3.46
N GLY A 165 25.70 8.34 -2.63
CA GLY A 165 26.40 8.98 -1.54
C GLY A 165 27.71 8.26 -1.26
N SER A 166 28.72 9.02 -0.88
CA SER A 166 30.01 8.46 -0.46
C SER A 166 30.59 9.27 0.69
N GLU A 167 30.97 8.59 1.76
CA GLU A 167 31.59 9.18 2.94
C GLU A 167 32.79 8.31 3.34
N GLY A 168 34.01 8.82 3.17
CA GLY A 168 35.23 8.03 3.39
C GLY A 168 35.26 6.75 2.54
N SER A 169 35.33 5.59 3.20
CA SER A 169 35.30 4.27 2.53
C SER A 169 33.89 3.77 2.23
N VAL A 170 32.85 4.40 2.79
CA VAL A 170 31.46 3.97 2.66
C VAL A 170 30.86 4.54 1.38
N ARG A 171 30.24 3.70 0.55
CA ARG A 171 29.48 4.13 -0.62
C ARG A 171 28.09 3.52 -0.62
N ALA A 172 27.09 4.33 -0.90
CA ALA A 172 25.70 3.93 -1.00
C ALA A 172 25.10 4.33 -2.36
N THR A 173 24.33 3.41 -2.93
CA THR A 173 23.44 3.66 -4.06
C THR A 173 22.03 3.30 -3.61
N VAL A 174 21.11 4.24 -3.70
CA VAL A 174 19.70 4.04 -3.33
C VAL A 174 18.85 4.31 -4.57
N THR A 175 18.09 3.30 -4.98
CA THR A 175 17.20 3.40 -6.13
C THR A 175 15.76 3.37 -5.64
N ALA A 176 14.99 4.39 -6.02
CA ALA A 176 13.61 4.59 -5.64
C ALA A 176 12.70 4.38 -6.86
N SER A 177 11.77 3.44 -6.75
CA SER A 177 10.78 3.15 -7.80
C SER A 177 9.36 3.32 -7.27
N ALA A 178 8.50 3.93 -8.08
CA ALA A 178 7.09 4.08 -7.74
C ALA A 178 6.40 2.71 -7.77
N GLY A 179 5.71 2.35 -6.68
CA GLY A 179 4.78 1.24 -6.63
C GLY A 179 3.34 1.72 -6.50
N GLU A 180 2.36 0.82 -6.64
CA GLU A 180 0.93 1.18 -6.60
C GLU A 180 0.47 1.84 -5.29
N LYS A 181 1.14 1.54 -4.16
CA LYS A 181 0.75 2.01 -2.81
C LYS A 181 1.88 2.66 -2.03
N ALA A 182 3.13 2.45 -2.43
CA ALA A 182 4.32 2.92 -1.73
C ALA A 182 5.50 2.99 -2.71
N THR A 183 6.49 3.81 -2.37
CA THR A 183 7.77 3.83 -3.07
C THR A 183 8.64 2.68 -2.55
N THR A 184 9.15 1.87 -3.47
CA THR A 184 10.11 0.81 -3.16
C THR A 184 11.52 1.36 -3.24
N LEU A 185 12.34 1.08 -2.23
CA LEU A 185 13.72 1.55 -2.14
C LEU A 185 14.66 0.36 -2.16
N ARG A 186 15.59 0.35 -3.10
CA ARG A 186 16.65 -0.65 -3.22
C ARG A 186 17.98 -0.02 -2.84
N VAL A 187 18.64 -0.53 -1.81
CA VAL A 187 19.88 0.03 -1.25
C VAL A 187 21.06 -0.92 -1.43
N MET A 188 22.07 -0.48 -2.17
CA MET A 188 23.38 -1.12 -2.24
C MET A 188 24.36 -0.33 -1.38
N LEU A 189 25.01 -1.00 -0.42
CA LEU A 189 25.93 -0.38 0.53
C LEU A 189 27.26 -1.13 0.52
N THR A 190 28.35 -0.41 0.33
CA THR A 190 29.71 -0.98 0.31
C THR A 190 30.62 -0.22 1.28
N GLY A 191 31.69 -0.87 1.75
CA GLY A 191 32.66 -0.26 2.66
C GLY A 191 32.23 -0.22 4.13
N VAL A 192 31.18 -0.97 4.50
CA VAL A 192 30.72 -1.14 5.89
C VAL A 192 31.08 -2.53 6.40
N ALA A 193 31.45 -2.64 7.67
CA ALA A 193 31.85 -3.91 8.29
C ALA A 193 30.66 -4.90 8.35
N LYS A 194 30.93 -6.17 8.08
CA LYS A 194 29.95 -7.26 8.24
C LYS A 194 29.41 -7.28 9.67
N GLY A 195 28.11 -7.49 9.83
CA GLY A 195 27.42 -7.49 11.12
C GLY A 195 26.97 -6.11 11.61
N THR A 196 27.29 -5.03 10.89
CA THR A 196 26.81 -3.68 11.26
C THR A 196 25.30 -3.57 11.06
N ARG A 197 24.58 -3.15 12.10
CA ARG A 197 23.14 -2.82 12.04
C ARG A 197 22.95 -1.41 11.47
N CYS A 198 22.28 -1.32 10.34
CA CYS A 198 21.96 -0.10 9.62
C CYS A 198 20.45 0.16 9.60
N ARG A 199 20.10 1.43 9.45
CA ARG A 199 18.73 1.91 9.25
C ARG A 199 18.72 2.93 8.11
N LEU A 200 17.69 2.87 7.28
CA LEU A 200 17.45 3.82 6.19
C LEU A 200 16.36 4.80 6.62
N ASP A 201 16.70 6.07 6.66
CA ASP A 201 15.78 7.17 6.86
C ASP A 201 15.63 7.96 5.55
N VAL A 202 14.39 8.17 5.12
CA VAL A 202 14.01 8.92 3.92
C VAL A 202 13.61 10.32 4.34
N VAL A 203 14.18 11.33 3.71
CA VAL A 203 13.86 12.74 4.00
C VAL A 203 13.13 13.33 2.80
N GLY A 204 11.89 13.75 3.03
CA GLY A 204 11.07 14.45 2.03
C GLY A 204 11.55 15.88 1.79
N VAL A 205 11.14 16.47 0.66
CA VAL A 205 11.39 17.89 0.34
C VAL A 205 10.67 18.84 1.30
N ASP A 206 9.62 18.38 1.94
CA ASP A 206 8.88 19.05 3.02
C ASP A 206 9.57 18.94 4.40
N GLY A 207 10.68 18.19 4.48
CA GLY A 207 11.43 17.93 5.71
C GLY A 207 10.87 16.80 6.56
N VAL A 208 9.78 16.15 6.15
CA VAL A 208 9.25 14.96 6.83
C VAL A 208 10.28 13.83 6.72
N ARG A 209 10.43 13.07 7.81
CA ARG A 209 11.35 11.93 7.88
C ARG A 209 10.59 10.66 8.13
N GLU A 210 10.82 9.66 7.28
CA GLU A 210 10.25 8.32 7.39
C GLU A 210 11.35 7.26 7.46
N THR A 211 11.28 6.35 8.42
CA THR A 211 12.17 5.19 8.45
C THR A 211 11.65 4.15 7.47
N ALA A 212 12.43 3.86 6.42
CA ALA A 212 12.08 2.88 5.40
C ALA A 212 12.51 1.44 5.74
N GLY A 213 13.30 1.27 6.80
CA GLY A 213 13.57 -0.02 7.41
C GLY A 213 14.99 -0.14 8.00
N ASN A 214 15.29 -1.33 8.51
CA ASN A 214 16.58 -1.66 9.13
C ASN A 214 17.10 -3.00 8.63
N TRP A 215 18.43 -3.19 8.67
CA TRP A 215 19.06 -4.44 8.26
C TRP A 215 20.45 -4.61 8.89
N ILE A 216 21.01 -5.81 8.75
CA ILE A 216 22.39 -6.12 9.11
C ILE A 216 23.19 -6.26 7.82
N VAL A 217 24.35 -5.61 7.74
CA VAL A 217 25.26 -5.73 6.59
C VAL A 217 25.83 -7.15 6.57
N ASP A 218 25.37 -7.97 5.64
CA ASP A 218 26.02 -9.24 5.32
C ASP A 218 26.63 -9.18 3.92
N ARG A 219 27.96 -9.22 3.86
CA ARG A 219 28.73 -9.12 2.62
C ARG A 219 28.33 -10.21 1.61
N ALA A 220 28.00 -11.42 2.09
CA ALA A 220 27.59 -12.53 1.25
C ALA A 220 26.21 -12.31 0.59
N ALA A 221 25.34 -11.51 1.22
CA ALA A 221 24.03 -11.18 0.65
C ALA A 221 24.18 -10.23 -0.55
N TYR A 222 25.09 -9.25 -0.49
CA TYR A 222 25.28 -8.22 -1.53
C TYR A 222 25.71 -8.78 -2.91
N ASP A 223 26.33 -9.94 -2.95
CA ASP A 223 26.99 -10.46 -4.17
C ASP A 223 26.07 -11.35 -5.05
N SER A 224 24.95 -11.87 -4.54
CA SER A 224 24.04 -12.77 -5.28
C SER A 224 22.69 -12.14 -5.67
N SER A 225 22.23 -11.12 -4.93
CA SER A 225 21.12 -10.22 -5.30
C SER A 225 21.02 -8.98 -4.38
N GLY A 226 21.94 -8.85 -3.42
CA GLY A 226 21.69 -8.17 -2.16
C GLY A 226 21.73 -6.68 -2.23
N ALA A 227 20.60 -6.10 -2.58
CA ALA A 227 20.27 -4.79 -2.07
C ALA A 227 19.27 -4.96 -0.93
N PHE A 228 19.46 -4.21 0.16
CA PHE A 228 18.41 -4.08 1.15
C PHE A 228 17.19 -3.43 0.47
N THR A 229 16.00 -3.99 0.70
CA THR A 229 14.75 -3.44 0.16
C THR A 229 13.93 -2.84 1.28
N GLY A 230 13.61 -1.56 1.18
CA GLY A 230 12.74 -0.83 2.09
C GLY A 230 11.57 -0.18 1.36
N THR A 231 10.64 0.41 2.11
CA THR A 231 9.47 1.10 1.55
C THR A 231 9.20 2.42 2.27
N THR A 232 8.60 3.39 1.56
CA THR A 232 8.19 4.69 2.13
C THR A 232 6.89 5.16 1.47
N THR A 233 6.12 5.97 2.19
CA THR A 233 4.94 6.63 1.63
C THR A 233 5.27 7.90 0.83
N ILE A 234 6.50 8.39 0.94
CA ILE A 234 6.98 9.55 0.16
C ILE A 234 7.15 9.13 -1.32
N PRO A 235 6.50 9.79 -2.29
CA PRO A 235 6.66 9.46 -3.71
C PRO A 235 8.10 9.76 -4.16
N PRO A 236 8.65 9.09 -5.20
CA PRO A 236 10.05 9.25 -5.60
C PRO A 236 10.44 10.71 -5.90
N SER A 237 9.53 11.49 -6.49
CA SER A 237 9.71 12.92 -6.77
C SER A 237 9.72 13.80 -5.51
N GLY A 238 9.03 13.37 -4.44
CA GLY A 238 8.97 14.04 -3.15
C GLY A 238 10.17 13.78 -2.23
N ILE A 239 11.09 12.89 -2.60
CA ILE A 239 12.28 12.57 -1.79
C ILE A 239 13.37 13.61 -2.06
N SER A 240 13.92 14.18 -0.99
CA SER A 240 15.07 15.09 -1.03
C SER A 240 16.39 14.32 -0.93
N LYS A 241 16.51 13.43 0.07
CA LYS A 241 17.73 12.68 0.35
C LYS A 241 17.43 11.41 1.14
N PHE A 242 18.42 10.52 1.18
CA PHE A 242 18.43 9.34 2.03
C PHE A 242 19.55 9.44 3.05
N GLU A 243 19.27 9.04 4.28
CA GLU A 243 20.21 9.01 5.38
C GLU A 243 20.37 7.56 5.85
N ILE A 244 21.59 7.04 5.78
CA ILE A 244 21.90 5.70 6.29
C ILE A 244 22.62 5.88 7.63
N VAL A 245 21.99 5.41 8.70
CA VAL A 245 22.48 5.54 10.06
C VAL A 245 22.74 4.17 10.68
N THR A 246 23.67 4.10 11.62
CA THR A 246 23.85 2.91 12.47
C THR A 246 22.76 2.83 13.53
N ALA A 247 22.57 1.64 14.13
CA ALA A 247 21.70 1.48 15.30
C ALA A 247 22.06 2.39 16.49
N GLY A 248 23.33 2.82 16.60
CA GLY A 248 23.79 3.78 17.61
C GLY A 248 23.53 5.25 17.25
N GLY A 249 22.81 5.54 16.16
CA GLY A 249 22.49 6.91 15.72
C GLY A 249 23.62 7.63 14.97
N ARG A 250 24.77 7.00 14.77
CA ARG A 250 25.87 7.57 13.97
C ARG A 250 25.51 7.54 12.48
N MET A 251 25.58 8.69 11.82
CA MET A 251 25.44 8.82 10.36
C MET A 251 26.59 8.09 9.66
N LEU A 252 26.27 7.23 8.68
CA LEU A 252 27.26 6.55 7.85
C LEU A 252 27.47 7.27 6.53
N VAL A 253 26.38 7.61 5.85
CA VAL A 253 26.41 8.28 4.54
C VAL A 253 25.06 8.89 4.24
N THR A 254 25.08 10.04 3.57
CA THR A 254 23.89 10.66 2.97
C THR A 254 23.94 10.44 1.47
N ALA A 255 22.87 9.87 0.91
CA ALA A 255 22.74 9.71 -0.54
C ALA A 255 21.75 10.73 -1.09
N THR A 256 22.15 11.44 -2.14
CA THR A 256 21.36 12.47 -2.81
C THR A 256 21.19 12.13 -4.28
N PHE A 257 20.11 12.60 -4.89
CA PHE A 257 19.92 12.50 -6.33
C PHE A 257 20.93 13.40 -7.04
N HIS A 258 21.51 12.92 -8.14
CA HIS A 258 22.41 13.67 -9.02
C HIS A 258 21.73 13.91 -10.36
#